data_AF-A0A534RG79-F1
#
_entry.id   AF-A0A534RG79-F1
#
_cell.length_a   1.000
_cell.length_b   1.000
_cell.length_c   1.000
_cell.angle_alpha   90.00
_cell.angle_beta   90.00
_cell.angle_gamma   90.00
#
_symmetry.space_group_name_H-M   'P 1'
#
loop_
_entity.id
_entity.type
_entity.pdbx_description
1 polymer ?
#
loop_
_entity_poly.entity_id
_entity_poly.type
_entity_poly.pdbx_seq_one_letter_code
_entity_poly.pdbx_strand_id
1 'polypeptide(L)' 'MPLKTKELVALGIAHITQCPWCIEAHVARAAKAGATDQEIGEVIFVAMAMAAGAAWSHGGLALQCLEEHQA' A
#
# COMPACT_ATOMS: atom_id res chain seq x y z
N MET A 1 0.83 -21.31 -0.94
CA MET A 1 0.17 -20.12 -1.53
C MET A 1 0.44 -20.08 -3.03
N PRO A 2 -0.60 -20.01 -3.89
CA PRO A 2 -0.46 -19.91 -5.35
C PRO A 2 0.34 -18.67 -5.79
N LEU A 3 0.92 -18.71 -6.99
CA LEU A 3 1.74 -17.60 -7.53
C LEU A 3 0.95 -16.29 -7.59
N LYS A 4 -0.27 -16.32 -8.14
CA LYS A 4 -1.17 -15.15 -8.20
C LYS A 4 -1.33 -14.47 -6.84
N THR A 5 -1.64 -15.26 -5.81
CA THR A 5 -1.82 -14.76 -4.44
C THR A 5 -0.52 -14.17 -3.88
N LYS A 6 0.64 -14.78 -4.13
CA LYS A 6 1.94 -14.22 -3.73
C LYS A 6 2.21 -12.86 -4.37
N GLU A 7 1.94 -12.72 -5.66
CA GLU A 7 2.17 -11.46 -6.36
C GLU A 7 1.18 -10.38 -5.95
N LEU A 8 -0.09 -10.71 -5.67
CA LEU A 8 -1.07 -9.77 -5.13
C LEU A 8 -0.66 -9.26 -3.74
N VAL A 9 -0.18 -10.14 -2.86
CA VAL A 9 0.36 -9.72 -1.54
C VAL A 9 1.59 -8.83 -1.72
N ALA A 10 2.52 -9.22 -2.61
CA ALA A 10 3.71 -8.42 -2.88
C ALA A 10 3.39 -7.05 -3.47
N LEU A 11 2.38 -6.95 -4.34
CA LEU A 11 1.89 -5.69 -4.90
C LEU A 11 1.33 -4.77 -3.79
N GLY A 12 0.55 -5.31 -2.87
CA GLY A 12 0.08 -4.56 -1.70
C GLY A 12 1.25 -4.01 -0.86
N ILE A 13 2.25 -4.85 -0.58
CA ILE A 13 3.46 -4.43 0.14
C ILE A 13 4.22 -3.35 -0.65
N ALA A 14 4.34 -3.48 -1.97
CA ALA A 14 5.01 -2.50 -2.83
C ALA A 14 4.34 -1.11 -2.77
N HIS A 15 3.02 -1.05 -2.64
CA HIS A 15 2.29 0.20 -2.41
C HIS A 15 2.56 0.80 -1.02
N ILE A 16 2.65 -0.03 0.02
CA ILE A 16 2.96 0.44 1.38
C ILE A 16 4.41 0.94 1.49
N THR A 17 5.36 0.27 0.86
CA THR A 17 6.77 0.68 0.84
C THR A 17 7.08 1.74 -0.22
N GLN A 18 6.09 2.08 -1.05
CA GLN A 18 6.17 3.12 -2.08
C GLN A 18 7.34 2.91 -3.07
N CYS A 19 7.66 1.65 -3.37
CA CYS A 19 8.73 1.29 -4.30
C CYS A 19 8.20 1.22 -5.74
N PRO A 20 8.47 2.21 -6.63
CA PRO A 20 7.90 2.25 -7.97
C PRO A 20 8.30 1.04 -8.82
N TRP A 21 9.56 0.60 -8.71
CA TRP A 21 10.09 -0.58 -9.40
C TRP A 21 9.41 -1.87 -8.94
N CYS A 22 9.10 -1.96 -7.65
CA CYS A 22 8.42 -3.11 -7.06
C CYS A 22 6.94 -3.15 -7.51
N ILE A 23 6.28 -1.99 -7.59
CA ILE A 23 4.91 -1.88 -8.10
C ILE A 23 4.86 -2.39 -9.55
N GLU A 24 5.75 -1.89 -10.41
CA GLU A 24 5.85 -2.34 -11.81
C GLU A 24 6.12 -3.84 -11.93
N ALA A 25 7.11 -4.35 -11.19
CA ALA A 25 7.48 -5.75 -11.24
C ALA A 25 6.34 -6.67 -10.78
N HIS A 26 5.68 -6.35 -9.66
CA HIS A 26 4.68 -7.23 -9.06
C HIS A 26 3.32 -7.12 -9.76
N VAL A 27 2.92 -5.96 -10.31
CA VAL A 27 1.70 -5.88 -11.12
C VAL A 27 1.83 -6.70 -12.40
N ALA A 28 2.98 -6.65 -13.08
CA ALA A 28 3.23 -7.43 -14.28
C ALA A 28 3.25 -8.94 -14.00
N ARG A 29 3.84 -9.35 -12.87
CA ARG A 29 3.88 -10.76 -12.45
C ARG A 29 2.50 -11.27 -12.00
N ALA A 30 1.72 -10.45 -11.30
CA ALA A 30 0.35 -10.77 -10.92
C ALA A 30 -0.54 -10.98 -12.17
N ALA A 31 -0.48 -10.06 -13.14
CA ALA A 31 -1.21 -10.18 -14.40
C ALA A 31 -0.81 -11.44 -15.17
N LYS A 32 0.49 -11.74 -15.28
CA LYS A 32 0.99 -13.00 -15.90
C LYS A 32 0.52 -14.26 -15.15
N ALA A 33 0.28 -14.15 -13.85
CA ALA A 33 -0.26 -15.24 -13.03
C ALA A 33 -1.81 -15.34 -13.08
N GLY A 34 -2.47 -14.54 -13.93
CA GLY A 34 -3.91 -14.55 -14.12
C GLY A 34 -4.70 -13.72 -13.12
N ALA A 35 -4.07 -12.73 -12.47
CA ALA A 35 -4.82 -11.73 -11.71
C ALA A 35 -5.68 -10.87 -12.63
N THR A 36 -6.92 -10.63 -12.22
CA THR A 36 -7.83 -9.74 -12.94
C THR A 36 -7.60 -8.28 -12.52
N ASP A 37 -8.03 -7.34 -13.36
CA ASP A 37 -8.00 -5.91 -13.03
C ASP A 37 -8.76 -5.61 -11.73
N GLN A 38 -9.85 -6.35 -11.47
CA GLN A 38 -10.61 -6.24 -10.22
C GLN A 38 -9.77 -6.67 -9.01
N GLU A 39 -9.09 -7.82 -9.07
CA GLU A 39 -8.25 -8.29 -7.95
C GLU A 39 -7.09 -7.33 -7.67
N ILE A 40 -6.48 -6.78 -8.73
CA ILE A 40 -5.42 -5.76 -8.61
C ILE A 40 -5.99 -4.48 -7.98
N GLY A 41 -7.14 -4.00 -8.46
CA GLY A 41 -7.80 -2.81 -7.94
C GLY A 41 -8.17 -2.95 -6.45
N GLU A 42 -8.67 -4.11 -6.04
CA GLU A 42 -9.00 -4.40 -4.64
C GLU A 42 -7.75 -4.37 -3.75
N VAL A 43 -6.63 -4.95 -4.19
CA VAL A 43 -5.35 -4.90 -3.47
C VAL A 43 -4.86 -3.45 -3.29
N ILE A 44 -4.94 -2.64 -4.35
CA ILE A 44 -4.53 -1.23 -4.31
C ILE A 44 -5.42 -0.45 -3.33
N PHE A 45 -6.74 -0.66 -3.39
CA PHE A 45 -7.69 0.00 -2.50
C PHE A 45 -7.43 -0.35 -1.03
N VAL A 46 -7.18 -1.64 -0.72
CA VAL A 46 -6.83 -2.08 0.64
C VAL A 46 -5.52 -1.46 1.09
N ALA A 47 -4.48 -1.46 0.24
CA ALA A 47 -3.19 -0.84 0.58
C ALA A 47 -3.33 0.67 0.85
N MET A 48 -4.11 1.39 0.04
CA MET A 48 -4.42 2.80 0.22
C MET A 48 -5.14 3.05 1.56
N ALA A 49 -6.18 2.27 1.86
CA ALA A 49 -6.94 2.40 3.11
C ALA A 49 -6.04 2.20 4.34
N MET A 50 -5.12 1.23 4.29
CA MET A 50 -4.15 0.99 5.35
C MET A 50 -3.16 2.16 5.52
N ALA A 51 -2.67 2.73 4.41
CA ALA A 51 -1.78 3.89 4.46
C ALA A 51 -2.48 5.13 5.05
N ALA A 52 -3.73 5.38 4.68
CA ALA A 52 -4.52 6.50 5.20
C ALA A 52 -4.75 6.40 6.72
N GLY A 53 -5.06 5.20 7.23
CA GLY A 53 -5.26 4.98 8.67
C GLY A 53 -4.00 5.25 9.50
N ALA A 54 -2.83 4.89 8.98
CA ALA A 54 -1.55 5.19 9.63
C ALA A 54 -1.29 6.71 9.69
N ALA A 55 -1.53 7.42 8.59
CA ALA A 55 -1.39 8.88 8.55
C ALA A 55 -2.33 9.57 9.55
N TRP A 56 -3.59 9.13 9.64
CA TRP A 56 -4.55 9.68 10.60
C TRP A 56 -4.11 9.45 12.05
N SER A 57 -3.69 8.23 12.39
CA SER A 57 -3.30 7.87 13.76
C SER A 57 -2.07 8.65 14.24
N HIS A 58 -1.14 8.97 13.33
CA HIS A 58 0.03 9.80 13.64
C HIS A 58 -0.27 11.31 13.65
N GLY A 59 -1.45 11.74 13.19
CA GLY A 59 -1.84 13.15 13.15
C GLY A 59 -1.85 13.80 14.54
N GLY A 60 -2.27 13.07 15.58
CA GLY A 60 -2.26 13.58 16.96
C GLY A 60 -0.85 13.96 17.46
N LEU A 61 0.16 13.16 17.10
CA LEU A 61 1.56 13.47 17.42
C LEU A 61 2.02 14.75 16.73
N ALA A 62 1.66 14.93 15.45
CA ALA A 62 1.99 16.14 14.71
C ALA A 62 1.35 17.39 15.33
N LEU A 63 0.10 17.30 15.78
CA LEU A 63 -0.60 18.40 16.46
C LEU A 63 0.05 18.74 17.81
N GLN A 64 0.40 17.73 18.62
CA GLN A 64 1.11 17.97 19.88
C GLN A 64 2.46 18.67 19.65
N CYS A 65 3.25 18.18 18.69
CA CYS A 65 4.54 18.79 18.35
C CYS A 65 4.37 20.26 17.88
N LEU A 66 3.29 20.56 17.15
CA LEU A 66 2.98 21.92 16.71
C LEU A 66 2.72 22.86 17.90
N GLU A 67 1.93 22.41 18.88
CA GLU A 67 1.65 23.20 20.10
C GLU A 67 2.94 23.50 20.89
N GLU A 68 3.84 22.51 21.02
CA GLU A 68 5.13 22.66 21.72
C GLU A 68 6.06 23.71 21.08
N HIS A 69 6.03 23.86 19.74
CA HIS A 69 6.89 24.81 19.02
C HIS A 69 6.23 26.18 18.77
N GLN A 70 4.94 26.34 19.11
CA GLN A 70 4.22 27.62 19.04
C GLN A 70 4.20 28.38 20.38
N ALA A 71 4.58 27.72 21.48
CA ALA A 71 4.73 28.28 22.82
C ALA A 71 6.10 28.99 23.01
#